data_AF-A0A8K1ZWB5-F1
#
_entry.id   AF-A0A8K1ZWB5-F1
#
_cell.length_a   1.000
_cell.length_b   1.000
_cell.length_c   1.000
_cell.angle_alpha   90.00
_cell.angle_beta   90.00
_cell.angle_gamma   90.00
#
_symmetry.space_group_name_H-M   'P 1'
#
loop_
_entity.id
_entity.type
_entity.pdbx_description
1 polymer ?
#
loop_
_entity_poly.entity_id
_entity_poly.type
_entity_poly.pdbx_seq_one_letter_code
_entity_poly.pdbx_strand_id
1 'polypeptide(L)'
;MSIDALFAQLKHPNPHLREQALWELAEQDDKTTIPRLMEILDEEDVVFRRSAVKALGAIGAGAVPAIVAALLHSDNVTVRGSCAKALAQIAVNHPDITFPTEGLQGLKQALGDANPVVHIAAAMALGEIGVPALEALIEVLHTTDNPALAVSVVNAIAAIGDPRGAEVLSALTQDDTIDAYVRETAVSALSRIEQVNYFKSKSRP
;
A
#
# COMPACT_ATOMS: atom_id res chain seq x y z
N MET A 1 -8.54 -0.79 29.26
CA MET A 1 -8.73 -2.26 29.15
C MET A 1 -7.37 -2.94 29.29
N SER A 2 -7.25 -4.22 29.65
CA SER A 2 -5.94 -4.88 29.60
C SER A 2 -5.51 -5.09 28.14
N ILE A 3 -4.19 -5.11 27.88
CA ILE A 3 -3.66 -5.33 26.53
C ILE A 3 -4.20 -6.63 25.91
N ASP A 4 -4.29 -7.71 26.70
CA ASP A 4 -4.83 -9.00 26.21
C ASP A 4 -6.31 -8.94 25.84
N ALA A 5 -7.11 -8.17 26.59
CA ALA A 5 -8.50 -7.97 26.25
C ALA A 5 -8.66 -7.14 24.96
N LEU A 6 -7.77 -6.17 24.71
CA LEU A 6 -7.74 -5.45 23.44
C LEU A 6 -7.42 -6.37 22.26
N PHE A 7 -6.43 -7.25 22.41
CA PHE A 7 -6.11 -8.25 21.38
C PHE A 7 -7.27 -9.22 21.11
N ALA A 8 -7.99 -9.66 22.15
CA ALA A 8 -9.20 -10.47 21.97
C ALA A 8 -10.29 -9.69 21.22
N GLN A 9 -10.42 -8.39 21.49
CA GLN A 9 -11.42 -7.52 20.88
C GLN A 9 -11.16 -7.24 19.39
N LEU A 10 -9.91 -7.37 18.90
CA LEU A 10 -9.61 -7.27 17.46
C LEU A 10 -10.32 -8.35 16.61
N LYS A 11 -10.83 -9.42 17.22
CA LYS A 11 -11.63 -10.48 16.56
C LYS A 11 -13.14 -10.28 16.71
N HIS A 12 -13.57 -9.26 17.45
CA HIS A 12 -14.96 -9.11 17.83
C HIS A 12 -15.88 -8.93 16.60
N PRO A 13 -17.08 -9.54 16.53
CA PRO A 13 -17.97 -9.40 15.37
C PRO A 13 -18.37 -7.95 15.05
N ASN A 14 -18.54 -7.13 16.08
CA ASN A 14 -18.82 -5.70 15.96
C ASN A 14 -17.59 -4.91 15.45
N PRO A 15 -17.62 -4.31 14.25
CA PRO A 15 -16.52 -3.54 13.69
C PRO A 15 -16.12 -2.33 14.53
N HIS A 16 -17.07 -1.69 15.22
CA HIS A 16 -16.77 -0.54 16.08
C HIS A 16 -15.91 -0.94 17.27
N LEU A 17 -16.15 -2.11 17.87
CA LEU A 17 -15.32 -2.63 18.95
C LEU A 17 -13.91 -2.98 18.46
N ARG A 18 -13.76 -3.51 17.23
CA ARG A 18 -12.43 -3.73 16.65
C ARG A 18 -11.67 -2.43 16.42
N GLU A 19 -12.37 -1.39 15.96
CA GLU A 19 -11.82 -0.06 15.74
C GLU A 19 -11.43 0.64 17.05
N GLN A 20 -12.23 0.51 18.09
CA GLN A 20 -11.83 1.01 19.40
C GLN A 20 -10.54 0.32 19.89
N ALA A 21 -10.49 -1.01 19.76
CA ALA A 21 -9.34 -1.78 20.22
C ALA A 21 -8.05 -1.46 19.46
N LEU A 22 -8.12 -1.22 18.14
CA LEU A 22 -6.91 -0.88 17.37
C LEU A 22 -6.33 0.48 17.77
N TRP A 23 -7.18 1.49 18.04
CA TRP A 23 -6.72 2.81 18.44
C TRP A 23 -6.19 2.82 19.89
N GLU A 24 -6.85 2.09 20.80
CA GLU A 24 -6.34 1.91 22.16
C GLU A 24 -4.98 1.18 22.17
N LEU A 25 -4.76 0.18 21.31
CA LEU A 25 -3.46 -0.49 21.16
C LEU A 25 -2.38 0.45 20.62
N ALA A 26 -2.72 1.32 19.66
CA ALA A 26 -1.79 2.30 19.11
C ALA A 26 -1.41 3.36 20.16
N GLU A 27 -2.36 3.80 20.99
CA GLU A 27 -2.12 4.80 22.03
C GLU A 27 -1.28 4.25 23.20
N GLN A 28 -1.43 2.97 23.55
CA GLN A 28 -0.67 2.36 24.64
C GLN A 28 0.84 2.26 24.37
N ASP A 29 1.25 2.23 23.10
CA ASP A 29 2.66 2.17 22.65
C ASP A 29 3.51 1.12 23.41
N ASP A 30 2.90 -0.02 23.75
CA ASP A 30 3.61 -1.10 24.43
C ASP A 30 4.57 -1.81 23.47
N LYS A 31 5.78 -2.11 23.95
CA LYS A 31 6.85 -2.71 23.15
C LYS A 31 6.51 -4.10 22.59
N THR A 32 5.53 -4.79 23.19
CA THR A 32 5.06 -6.10 22.73
C THR A 32 3.94 -6.01 21.69
N THR A 33 3.33 -4.83 21.50
CA THR A 33 2.19 -4.64 20.60
C THR A 33 2.56 -4.95 19.15
N ILE A 34 3.64 -4.36 18.62
CA ILE A 34 4.07 -4.60 17.23
C ILE A 34 4.38 -6.10 17.01
N PRO A 35 5.24 -6.76 17.81
CA PRO A 35 5.49 -8.19 17.66
C PRO A 35 4.22 -9.05 17.62
N ARG A 36 3.28 -8.83 18.56
CA ARG A 36 2.02 -9.57 18.61
C ARG A 36 1.13 -9.30 17.39
N LEU A 37 1.06 -8.06 16.91
CA LEU A 37 0.32 -7.74 15.68
C LEU A 37 0.93 -8.39 14.44
N MET A 38 2.27 -8.51 14.40
CA MET A 38 2.96 -9.21 13.32
C MET A 38 2.67 -10.72 13.32
N GLU A 39 2.62 -11.35 14.49
CA GLU A 39 2.22 -12.77 14.63
C GLU A 39 0.79 -13.00 14.09
N ILE A 40 -0.12 -12.06 14.34
CA ILE A 40 -1.51 -12.16 13.89
C ILE A 40 -1.62 -12.15 12.36
N LEU A 41 -0.66 -11.57 11.63
CA LEU A 41 -0.69 -11.59 10.17
C LEU A 41 -0.59 -13.00 9.57
N ASP A 42 -0.15 -13.98 10.35
CA ASP A 42 -0.02 -15.39 9.95
C ASP A 42 -1.24 -16.25 10.34
N GLU A 43 -2.15 -15.71 11.16
CA GLU A 43 -3.35 -16.41 11.61
C GLU A 43 -4.34 -16.68 10.47
N GLU A 44 -5.08 -17.79 10.52
CA GLU A 44 -6.06 -18.16 9.48
C GLU A 44 -7.28 -17.23 9.41
N ASP A 45 -7.66 -16.61 10.54
CA ASP A 45 -8.81 -15.71 10.63
C ASP A 45 -8.57 -14.40 9.85
N VAL A 46 -9.26 -14.27 8.72
CA VAL A 46 -9.18 -13.10 7.83
C VAL A 46 -9.59 -11.80 8.53
N VAL A 47 -10.59 -11.84 9.43
CA VAL A 47 -11.03 -10.65 10.16
C VAL A 47 -9.93 -10.22 11.12
N PHE A 48 -9.32 -11.16 11.82
CA PHE A 48 -8.24 -10.87 12.76
C PHE A 48 -7.01 -10.31 12.07
N ARG A 49 -6.57 -10.91 10.95
CA ARG A 49 -5.49 -10.37 10.11
C ARG A 49 -5.77 -8.94 9.65
N ARG A 50 -6.98 -8.67 9.16
CA ARG A 50 -7.36 -7.32 8.71
C ARG A 50 -7.34 -6.30 9.83
N SER A 51 -7.77 -6.69 11.03
CA SER A 51 -7.67 -5.84 12.21
C SER A 51 -6.22 -5.55 12.58
N ALA A 52 -5.33 -6.55 12.50
CA ALA A 52 -3.91 -6.36 12.78
C ALA A 52 -3.24 -5.42 11.77
N VAL A 53 -3.54 -5.56 10.47
CA VAL A 53 -3.08 -4.62 9.43
C VAL A 53 -3.50 -3.18 9.74
N LYS A 54 -4.75 -2.96 10.15
CA LYS A 54 -5.24 -1.63 10.52
C LYS A 54 -4.58 -1.10 11.80
N ALA A 55 -4.38 -1.94 12.80
CA ALA A 55 -3.71 -1.57 14.05
C ALA A 55 -2.24 -1.18 13.81
N LEU A 56 -1.50 -1.94 12.99
CA LEU A 56 -0.16 -1.58 12.52
C LEU A 56 -0.16 -0.24 11.78
N GLY A 57 -1.17 0.00 10.94
CA GLY A 57 -1.42 1.29 10.30
C GLY A 57 -1.63 2.44 11.28
N ALA A 58 -2.41 2.21 12.34
CA ALA A 58 -2.68 3.19 13.39
C ALA A 58 -1.44 3.51 14.23
N ILE A 59 -0.61 2.52 14.54
CA ILE A 59 0.68 2.72 15.23
C ILE A 59 1.62 3.62 14.42
N GLY A 60 1.61 3.50 13.10
CA GLY A 60 2.36 4.39 12.23
C GLY A 60 3.84 4.02 12.07
N ALA A 61 4.71 5.03 11.96
CA ALA A 61 6.10 4.86 11.52
C ALA A 61 6.93 3.87 12.36
N GLY A 62 6.64 3.73 13.66
CA GLY A 62 7.32 2.77 14.54
C GLY A 62 7.17 1.31 14.13
N ALA A 63 6.11 0.97 13.38
CA ALA A 63 5.89 -0.39 12.89
C ALA A 63 6.63 -0.70 11.59
N VAL A 64 7.12 0.31 10.86
CA VAL A 64 7.71 0.14 9.51
C VAL A 64 8.86 -0.88 9.47
N PRO A 65 9.85 -0.88 10.39
CA PRO A 65 10.96 -1.83 10.31
C PRO A 65 10.50 -3.29 10.36
N ALA A 66 9.57 -3.62 11.27
CA ALA A 66 9.04 -4.97 11.41
C ALA A 66 8.20 -5.37 10.18
N ILE A 67 7.40 -4.44 9.65
CA ILE A 67 6.57 -4.66 8.47
C ILE A 67 7.44 -4.88 7.23
N VAL A 68 8.50 -4.08 7.02
CA VAL A 68 9.41 -4.22 5.88
C VAL A 68 10.18 -5.54 5.95
N ALA A 69 10.67 -5.92 7.13
CA ALA A 69 11.34 -7.22 7.30
C ALA A 69 10.43 -8.38 6.89
N ALA A 70 9.17 -8.39 7.34
CA ALA A 70 8.22 -9.43 6.98
C ALA A 70 7.77 -9.35 5.51
N LEU A 71 7.62 -8.14 4.95
CA LEU A 71 7.32 -7.91 3.53
C LEU A 71 8.36 -8.55 2.62
N LEU A 72 9.64 -8.48 2.98
CA LEU A 72 10.74 -8.93 2.13
C LEU A 72 11.19 -10.38 2.41
N HIS A 73 10.94 -10.89 3.61
CA HIS A 73 11.57 -12.14 4.06
C HIS A 73 10.59 -13.20 4.58
N SER A 74 9.29 -12.93 4.66
CA SER A 74 8.32 -13.97 5.04
C SER A 74 8.10 -14.97 3.91
N ASP A 75 8.14 -16.26 4.23
CA ASP A 75 7.76 -17.32 3.30
C ASP A 75 6.25 -17.32 2.99
N ASN A 76 5.43 -16.73 3.87
CA ASN A 76 3.98 -16.65 3.69
C ASN A 76 3.60 -15.45 2.81
N VAL A 77 3.10 -15.75 1.60
CA VAL A 77 2.56 -14.78 0.64
C VAL A 77 1.50 -13.86 1.27
N THR A 78 0.63 -14.42 2.14
CA THR A 78 -0.43 -13.67 2.82
C THR A 78 0.15 -12.64 3.79
N VAL A 79 1.21 -13.00 4.52
CA VAL A 79 1.92 -12.08 5.42
C VAL A 79 2.57 -10.96 4.61
N ARG A 80 3.32 -11.29 3.55
CA ARG A 80 3.96 -10.28 2.67
C ARG A 80 2.93 -9.29 2.09
N GLY A 81 1.83 -9.80 1.53
CA GLY A 81 0.75 -8.96 1.00
C GLY A 81 0.03 -8.13 2.07
N SER A 82 -0.06 -8.63 3.31
CA SER A 82 -0.63 -7.88 4.45
C SER A 82 0.30 -6.76 4.91
N CYS A 83 1.62 -6.99 4.85
CA CYS A 83 2.63 -5.98 5.16
C CYS A 83 2.58 -4.80 4.18
N ALA A 84 2.47 -5.06 2.87
CA ALA A 84 2.28 -4.01 1.88
C ALA A 84 1.03 -3.15 2.18
N LYS A 85 -0.08 -3.79 2.55
CA LYS A 85 -1.32 -3.08 2.94
C LYS A 85 -1.15 -2.30 4.24
N ALA A 86 -0.40 -2.81 5.21
CA ALA A 86 -0.13 -2.10 6.46
C ALA A 86 0.67 -0.82 6.20
N LEU A 87 1.68 -0.86 5.33
CA LEU A 87 2.43 0.34 4.90
C LEU A 87 1.51 1.38 4.25
N ALA A 88 0.55 0.97 3.42
CA ALA A 88 -0.46 1.88 2.88
C ALA A 88 -1.34 2.50 3.99
N GLN A 89 -1.77 1.71 4.97
CA GLN A 89 -2.55 2.23 6.11
C GLN A 89 -1.76 3.23 6.96
N ILE A 90 -0.44 3.07 7.10
CA ILE A 90 0.41 4.05 7.77
C ILE A 90 0.33 5.40 7.04
N ALA A 91 0.46 5.41 5.71
CA ALA A 91 0.38 6.64 4.93
C ALA A 91 -0.99 7.32 5.05
N VAL A 92 -2.06 6.53 4.99
CA VAL A 92 -3.45 7.02 5.11
C VAL A 92 -3.75 7.60 6.50
N ASN A 93 -3.29 6.93 7.56
CA ASN A 93 -3.56 7.35 8.92
C ASN A 93 -2.65 8.49 9.40
N HIS A 94 -1.49 8.66 8.78
CA HIS A 94 -0.49 9.66 9.14
C HIS A 94 -0.07 10.50 7.92
N PRO A 95 -0.98 11.27 7.30
CA PRO A 95 -0.68 12.02 6.08
C PRO A 95 0.29 13.19 6.31
N ASP A 96 0.41 13.67 7.55
CA ASP A 96 1.22 14.83 7.92
C ASP A 96 2.70 14.49 8.17
N ILE A 97 3.06 13.21 8.22
CA ILE A 97 4.46 12.78 8.40
C ILE A 97 5.10 12.45 7.07
N THR A 98 6.39 12.70 6.94
CA THR A 98 7.16 12.18 5.81
C THR A 98 7.19 10.67 5.91
N PHE A 99 6.69 9.97 4.89
CA PHE A 99 6.65 8.52 4.89
C PHE A 99 8.07 7.93 4.99
N PRO A 100 8.34 6.94 5.86
CA PRO A 100 9.69 6.43 6.08
C PRO A 100 10.33 5.86 4.80
N THR A 101 11.57 6.28 4.53
CA THR A 101 12.35 5.83 3.36
C THR A 101 12.48 4.31 3.30
N GLU A 102 12.66 3.66 4.44
CA GLU A 102 12.72 2.19 4.53
C GLU A 102 11.45 1.53 3.99
N GLY A 103 10.28 2.09 4.30
CA GLY A 103 9.00 1.61 3.78
C GLY A 103 8.88 1.76 2.27
N LEU A 104 9.32 2.90 1.72
CA LEU A 104 9.38 3.12 0.27
C LEU A 104 10.30 2.12 -0.42
N GLN A 105 11.51 1.90 0.11
CA GLN A 105 12.46 0.95 -0.47
C GLN A 105 11.97 -0.50 -0.37
N GLY A 106 11.38 -0.88 0.77
CA GLY A 106 10.77 -2.20 0.94
C GLY A 106 9.65 -2.45 -0.07
N LEU A 107 8.75 -1.49 -0.26
CA LEU A 107 7.70 -1.58 -1.28
C LEU A 107 8.25 -1.60 -2.70
N LYS A 108 9.25 -0.77 -3.01
CA LYS A 108 9.93 -0.77 -4.32
C LYS A 108 10.54 -2.14 -4.62
N GLN A 109 11.19 -2.78 -3.64
CA GLN A 109 11.72 -4.13 -3.80
C GLN A 109 10.60 -5.18 -3.95
N ALA A 110 9.50 -5.03 -3.21
CA ALA A 110 8.34 -5.94 -3.30
C ALA A 110 7.58 -5.85 -4.64
N LEU A 111 7.80 -4.82 -5.46
CA LEU A 111 7.33 -4.79 -6.84
C LEU A 111 7.92 -5.94 -7.69
N GLY A 112 9.11 -6.45 -7.31
CA GLY A 112 9.74 -7.60 -7.94
C GLY A 112 9.35 -8.96 -7.33
N ASP A 113 8.37 -9.01 -6.41
CA ASP A 113 7.96 -10.28 -5.80
C ASP A 113 7.39 -11.23 -6.87
N ALA A 114 7.79 -12.50 -6.80
CA ALA A 114 7.35 -13.52 -7.75
C ALA A 114 5.85 -13.83 -7.66
N ASN A 115 5.21 -13.52 -6.52
CA ASN A 115 3.79 -13.74 -6.32
C ASN A 115 2.95 -12.54 -6.77
N PRO A 116 1.98 -12.74 -7.69
CA PRO A 116 1.09 -11.68 -8.17
C PRO A 116 0.40 -10.86 -7.08
N VAL A 117 0.01 -11.49 -5.98
CA VAL A 117 -0.70 -10.83 -4.88
C VAL A 117 0.18 -9.81 -4.18
N VAL A 118 1.49 -10.07 -4.08
CA VAL A 118 2.42 -9.21 -3.32
C VAL A 118 2.82 -8.00 -4.15
N HIS A 119 3.28 -8.18 -5.40
CA HIS A 119 3.69 -7.03 -6.20
C HIS A 119 2.53 -6.10 -6.57
N ILE A 120 1.31 -6.64 -6.78
CA ILE A 120 0.09 -5.81 -6.93
C ILE A 120 -0.18 -5.02 -5.64
N ALA A 121 -0.13 -5.67 -4.47
CA ALA A 121 -0.33 -4.98 -3.20
C ALA A 121 0.75 -3.90 -2.95
N ALA A 122 1.99 -4.15 -3.36
CA ALA A 122 3.08 -3.18 -3.27
C ALA A 122 2.85 -1.97 -4.18
N ALA A 123 2.45 -2.20 -5.44
CA ALA A 123 2.10 -1.13 -6.37
C ALA A 123 0.93 -0.29 -5.86
N MET A 124 -0.13 -0.93 -5.36
CA MET A 124 -1.27 -0.24 -4.74
C MET A 124 -0.82 0.59 -3.53
N ALA A 125 0.01 0.04 -2.65
CA ALA A 125 0.50 0.75 -1.49
C ALA A 125 1.35 1.99 -1.87
N LEU A 126 2.21 1.88 -2.87
CA LEU A 126 2.95 3.01 -3.42
C LEU A 126 2.03 4.08 -4.03
N GLY A 127 0.96 3.66 -4.70
CA GLY A 127 -0.08 4.58 -5.20
C GLY A 127 -0.78 5.36 -4.08
N GLU A 128 -1.13 4.68 -2.98
CA GLU A 128 -1.74 5.30 -1.79
C GLU A 128 -0.77 6.20 -1.02
N ILE A 129 0.53 5.86 -0.98
CA ILE A 129 1.57 6.72 -0.39
C ILE A 129 1.69 8.04 -1.18
N GLY A 130 1.43 8.01 -2.49
CA GLY A 130 1.32 9.22 -3.29
C GLY A 130 2.66 9.70 -3.89
N VAL A 131 2.80 11.02 -3.99
CA VAL A 131 3.95 11.71 -4.62
C VAL A 131 5.32 11.20 -4.17
N PRO A 132 5.57 10.86 -2.88
CA PRO A 132 6.87 10.34 -2.44
C PRO A 132 7.29 9.04 -3.14
N ALA A 133 6.34 8.25 -3.66
CA ALA A 133 6.60 6.99 -4.36
C ALA A 133 6.76 7.15 -5.88
N LEU A 134 6.44 8.32 -6.44
CA LEU A 134 6.31 8.51 -7.89
C LEU A 134 7.59 8.20 -8.66
N GLU A 135 8.74 8.72 -8.20
CA GLU A 135 10.02 8.50 -8.87
C GLU A 135 10.41 7.01 -8.91
N ALA A 136 10.16 6.29 -7.80
CA ALA A 136 10.41 4.85 -7.73
C ALA A 136 9.52 4.06 -8.71
N LEU A 137 8.25 4.46 -8.86
CA LEU A 137 7.33 3.84 -9.81
C LEU A 137 7.75 4.11 -11.26
N ILE A 138 8.15 5.35 -11.59
CA ILE A 138 8.65 5.70 -12.93
C ILE A 138 9.91 4.90 -13.28
N GLU A 139 10.85 4.78 -12.34
CA GLU A 139 12.06 3.97 -12.53
C GLU A 139 11.74 2.50 -12.84
N VAL A 140 10.81 1.90 -12.10
CA VAL A 140 10.38 0.51 -12.34
C VAL A 140 9.69 0.38 -13.69
N LEU A 141 8.83 1.33 -14.07
CA LEU A 141 8.15 1.31 -15.36
C LEU A 141 9.14 1.31 -16.55
N HIS A 142 10.24 2.05 -16.45
CA HIS A 142 11.26 2.11 -17.50
C HIS A 142 12.20 0.90 -17.54
N THR A 143 12.26 0.10 -16.47
CA THR A 143 13.24 -0.98 -16.34
C THR A 143 12.62 -2.38 -16.36
N THR A 144 11.32 -2.50 -16.09
CA THR A 144 10.62 -3.78 -16.08
C THR A 144 10.38 -4.30 -17.51
N ASP A 145 10.66 -5.58 -17.73
CA ASP A 145 10.26 -6.35 -18.91
C ASP A 145 8.94 -7.13 -18.68
N ASN A 146 8.46 -7.19 -17.44
CA ASN A 146 7.22 -7.87 -17.06
C ASN A 146 5.98 -6.98 -17.31
N PRO A 147 5.09 -7.32 -18.27
CA PRO A 147 3.92 -6.51 -18.58
C PRO A 147 2.91 -6.42 -17.42
N ALA A 148 2.77 -7.48 -16.62
CA ALA A 148 1.85 -7.47 -15.48
C ALA A 148 2.32 -6.53 -14.36
N LEU A 149 3.64 -6.44 -14.15
CA LEU A 149 4.22 -5.45 -13.25
C LEU A 149 4.04 -4.03 -13.83
N ALA A 150 4.35 -3.82 -15.12
CA ALA A 150 4.15 -2.54 -15.77
C ALA A 150 2.70 -2.02 -15.65
N VAL A 151 1.70 -2.88 -15.87
CA VAL A 151 0.27 -2.55 -15.67
C VAL A 151 -0.01 -2.12 -14.24
N SER A 152 0.55 -2.81 -13.25
CA SER A 152 0.35 -2.47 -11.83
C SER A 152 0.96 -1.10 -11.50
N VAL A 153 2.15 -0.82 -12.04
CA VAL A 153 2.86 0.45 -11.87
C VAL A 153 2.14 1.60 -12.58
N VAL A 154 1.64 1.39 -13.80
CA VAL A 154 0.81 2.38 -14.52
C VAL A 154 -0.42 2.77 -13.70
N ASN A 155 -1.10 1.78 -13.11
CA ASN A 155 -2.26 2.04 -12.26
C ASN A 155 -1.88 2.80 -10.98
N ALA A 156 -0.74 2.49 -10.37
CA ALA A 156 -0.25 3.21 -9.20
C ALA A 156 0.08 4.67 -9.54
N ILE A 157 0.82 4.93 -10.63
CA ILE A 157 1.14 6.28 -11.11
C ILE A 157 -0.14 7.08 -11.37
N ALA A 158 -1.15 6.44 -11.97
CA ALA A 158 -2.44 7.08 -12.23
C ALA A 158 -3.20 7.43 -10.94
N ALA A 159 -3.13 6.57 -9.92
CA ALA A 159 -3.77 6.80 -8.62
C ALA A 159 -3.14 8.00 -7.88
N ILE A 160 -1.83 8.20 -8.02
CA ILE A 160 -1.13 9.36 -7.45
C ILE A 160 -1.68 10.68 -8.02
N GLY A 161 -1.98 10.71 -9.32
CA GLY A 161 -2.56 11.88 -9.98
C GLY A 161 -1.62 13.08 -10.11
N ASP A 162 -0.31 12.88 -9.97
CA ASP A 162 0.71 13.91 -10.21
C ASP A 162 0.90 14.16 -11.72
N PRO A 163 0.98 15.42 -12.18
CA PRO A 163 1.17 15.75 -13.59
C PRO A 163 2.38 15.06 -14.26
N ARG A 164 3.49 14.88 -13.53
CA ARG A 164 4.67 14.16 -14.03
C ARG A 164 4.35 12.72 -14.37
N GLY A 165 3.50 12.08 -13.57
CA GLY A 165 2.98 10.75 -13.86
C GLY A 165 2.14 10.73 -15.14
N ALA A 166 1.27 11.72 -15.34
CA ALA A 166 0.47 11.82 -16.56
C ALA A 166 1.34 12.03 -17.82
N GLU A 167 2.41 12.81 -17.73
CA GLU A 167 3.36 12.98 -18.83
C GLU A 167 4.03 11.65 -19.24
N VAL A 168 4.49 10.88 -18.25
CA VAL A 168 5.07 9.54 -18.50
C VAL A 168 4.05 8.59 -19.12
N LEU A 169 2.82 8.55 -18.60
CA LEU A 169 1.76 7.72 -19.15
C LEU A 169 1.37 8.12 -20.58
N SER A 170 1.38 9.42 -20.89
CA SER A 170 1.12 9.94 -22.24
C SER A 170 2.18 9.47 -23.23
N ALA A 171 3.46 9.60 -22.88
CA ALA A 171 4.56 9.08 -23.69
C ALA A 171 4.41 7.56 -23.93
N LEU A 172 4.02 6.82 -22.88
CA LEU A 172 3.81 5.37 -22.95
C LEU A 172 2.73 4.98 -23.96
N THR A 173 1.68 5.79 -24.15
CA THR A 173 0.62 5.52 -25.15
C THR A 173 1.11 5.57 -26.60
N GLN A 174 2.18 6.32 -26.85
CA GLN A 174 2.76 6.55 -28.17
C GLN A 174 3.96 5.63 -28.46
N ASP A 175 4.37 4.81 -27.50
CA ASP A 175 5.50 3.90 -27.65
C ASP A 175 5.04 2.55 -28.23
N ASP A 176 5.11 2.40 -29.54
CA ASP A 176 4.74 1.16 -30.23
C ASP A 176 5.69 -0.02 -29.93
N THR A 177 6.78 0.17 -29.17
CA THR A 177 7.73 -0.88 -28.83
C THR A 177 7.35 -1.67 -27.58
N ILE A 178 6.45 -1.15 -26.74
CA ILE A 178 6.03 -1.82 -25.52
C ILE A 178 4.82 -2.74 -25.75
N ASP A 179 4.53 -3.57 -24.75
CA ASP A 179 3.37 -4.45 -24.76
C ASP A 179 2.05 -3.68 -24.94
N ALA A 180 1.21 -4.16 -25.87
CA ALA A 180 -0.04 -3.49 -26.25
C ALA A 180 -1.01 -3.32 -25.07
N TYR A 181 -1.03 -4.28 -24.14
CA TYR A 181 -1.90 -4.22 -22.96
C TYR A 181 -1.43 -3.14 -21.97
N VAL A 182 -0.11 -2.94 -21.84
CA VAL A 182 0.46 -1.83 -21.05
C VAL A 182 0.04 -0.49 -21.67
N ARG A 183 0.12 -0.36 -23.00
CA ARG A 183 -0.33 0.82 -23.74
C ARG A 183 -1.81 1.13 -23.54
N GLU A 184 -2.69 0.14 -23.68
CA GLU A 184 -4.13 0.29 -23.45
C GLU A 184 -4.45 0.67 -21.99
N THR A 185 -3.69 0.12 -21.04
CA THR A 185 -3.80 0.47 -19.62
C THR A 185 -3.42 1.93 -19.38
N ALA A 186 -2.38 2.44 -20.05
CA ALA A 186 -1.97 3.84 -19.95
C ALA A 186 -3.03 4.80 -20.51
N VAL A 187 -3.66 4.45 -21.65
CA VAL A 187 -4.80 5.21 -22.20
C VAL A 187 -5.94 5.27 -21.18
N SER A 188 -6.30 4.12 -20.60
CA SER A 188 -7.36 4.01 -19.60
C SER A 188 -7.02 4.77 -18.30
N ALA A 189 -5.75 4.79 -17.92
CA ALA A 189 -5.23 5.55 -16.79
C ALA A 189 -5.37 7.06 -17.01
N LEU A 190 -4.95 7.58 -18.16
CA LEU A 190 -5.09 9.00 -18.50
C LEU A 190 -6.56 9.45 -18.48
N SER A 191 -7.46 8.65 -19.07
CA SER A 191 -8.89 8.96 -19.03
C SER A 191 -9.44 9.05 -17.61
N ARG A 192 -8.98 8.19 -16.69
CA ARG A 192 -9.37 8.27 -15.26
C ARG A 192 -8.83 9.55 -14.60
N ILE A 193 -7.58 9.92 -14.85
CA ILE A 193 -6.99 11.16 -14.32
C ILE A 193 -7.79 12.38 -14.80
N GLU A 194 -8.14 12.43 -16.08
CA GLU A 194 -8.97 13.50 -16.66
C GLU A 194 -10.34 13.59 -16.01
N GLN A 195 -11.04 12.46 -15.83
CA GLN A 195 -12.35 12.41 -15.18
C GLN A 195 -12.27 12.92 -13.73
N VAL A 196 -11.28 12.47 -12.96
CA VAL A 196 -11.07 12.90 -11.57
C VAL A 196 -10.83 14.41 -11.52
N ASN A 197 -9.99 14.94 -12.41
CA ASN A 197 -9.70 16.38 -12.49
C ASN A 197 -10.94 17.19 -12.89
N TYR A 198 -11.73 16.69 -13.85
CA TYR A 198 -12.98 17.31 -14.25
C TYR A 198 -13.95 17.45 -13.07
N PHE A 199 -14.19 16.38 -12.31
CA PHE A 199 -15.07 16.46 -11.14
C PHE A 199 -14.52 17.37 -10.05
N LYS A 200 -13.22 17.30 -9.74
CA LYS A 200 -12.57 18.21 -8.77
C LYS A 200 -12.72 19.69 -9.14
N SER A 201 -12.64 20.03 -10.43
CA SER A 201 -12.83 21.41 -10.90
C SER A 201 -14.27 21.92 -10.77
N LYS A 202 -15.26 21.02 -10.81
CA LYS A 202 -16.69 21.36 -10.66
C LYS A 202 -17.18 21.38 -9.21
N SER A 203 -16.46 20.73 -8.30
CA SER A 203 -16.82 20.67 -6.87
C SER A 203 -16.22 21.78 -6.02
N ARG A 204 -15.46 22.72 -6.62
CA ARG A 204 -14.94 23.91 -5.91
C ARG A 204 -16.04 24.99 -5.87
N PRO A 205 -16.50 25.43 -4.69
CA PRO A 205 -17.46 26.53 -4.56
C PRO A 205 -16.87 27.88 -4.98
#